data_AF-A0A841FTV1-F1
#
_entry.id   AF-A0A841FTV1-F1
#
_cell.length_a   1.000
_cell.length_b   1.000
_cell.length_c   1.000
_cell.angle_alpha   90.00
_cell.angle_beta   90.00
_cell.angle_gamma   90.00
#
_symmetry.space_group_name_H-M   'P 1'
#
loop_
_entity.id
_entity.type
_entity.pdbx_description
1 polymer ?
#
loop_
_entity_poly.entity_id
_entity_poly.type
_entity_poly.pdbx_seq_one_letter_code
_entity_poly.pdbx_strand_id
1 'polypeptide(L)'
;MFWVAGVQIDPGDLNLNGATTPRVRDAPIRAYDTWVEATAHAANTTDYIGNLPGPSSTGTWVRFHDAHMNVLGEDHTEVTFRQMRTAVNMGASFIFERFASDVMPPGSQLLAAYDVENAVELVHFGINAAPNRHLYGSESIYPKIGFGLVLMTEYLNGNNPVAHLCQAAGYTGQPVQRYLKIAWGLARDIADQVNALNLAGNPVPPLEAAVALVVANHTATLNPYITGLVVDAWLGDTLTLPANVARGPELLALANAMIPLLCARGLAQEPGLAGQAHGNFAQRLAFFGLWRDLNFAQSVAAANVRNIRYAGMGALHLQYLQANAGMPANSHGYDMRSVGAHLIGFENATALLRLNAH
;
A
#
# COMPACT_ATOMS: atom_id res chain seq x y z
N MET A 1 24.45 4.42 21.32
CA MET A 1 25.70 4.90 20.68
C MET A 1 25.38 6.12 19.82
N PHE A 2 26.07 7.23 20.04
CA PHE A 2 25.67 8.54 19.52
C PHE A 2 26.85 9.23 18.85
N TRP A 3 26.68 9.61 17.59
CA TRP A 3 27.73 10.18 16.75
C TRP A 3 27.29 11.55 16.24
N VAL A 4 28.18 12.54 16.28
CA VAL A 4 27.96 13.87 15.69
C VAL A 4 29.18 14.24 14.85
N ALA A 5 28.96 14.64 13.60
CA ALA A 5 30.01 15.01 12.65
C ALA A 5 31.12 13.93 12.53
N GLY A 6 30.71 12.65 12.56
CA GLY A 6 31.62 11.50 12.45
C GLY A 6 32.41 11.15 13.73
N VAL A 7 32.15 11.83 14.85
CA VAL A 7 32.81 11.56 16.14
C VAL A 7 31.82 10.93 17.11
N GLN A 8 32.22 9.84 17.77
CA GLN A 8 31.44 9.23 18.85
C GLN A 8 31.48 10.15 20.06
N ILE A 9 30.30 10.46 20.59
CA ILE A 9 30.14 11.38 21.71
C ILE A 9 30.21 10.60 23.03
N ASP A 10 31.08 11.07 23.92
CA ASP A 10 31.20 10.55 25.28
C ASP A 10 30.02 11.05 26.16
N PRO A 11 29.51 10.24 27.11
CA PRO A 11 28.45 10.67 28.03
C PRO A 11 28.77 11.90 28.91
N GLY A 12 30.02 12.36 28.96
CA GLY A 12 30.50 13.57 29.63
C GLY A 12 30.75 14.78 28.71
N ASP A 13 30.39 14.72 27.43
CA ASP A 13 30.57 15.84 26.49
C ASP A 13 29.77 17.09 26.93
N LEU A 14 30.43 18.26 26.91
CA LEU A 14 29.87 19.53 27.39
C LEU A 14 28.73 20.08 26.52
N ASN A 15 28.59 19.60 25.28
CA ASN A 15 27.50 19.99 24.39
C ASN A 15 26.20 19.20 24.67
N LEU A 16 26.24 18.21 25.57
CA LEU A 16 25.05 17.47 25.96
C LEU A 16 24.07 18.35 26.74
N ASN A 17 22.79 18.14 26.45
CA ASN A 17 21.68 18.79 27.14
C ASN A 17 20.66 17.74 27.62
N GLY A 18 19.62 18.18 28.31
CA GLY A 18 18.61 17.27 28.86
C GLY A 18 17.93 16.37 27.82
N ALA A 19 17.85 16.79 26.55
CA ALA A 19 17.24 16.02 25.47
C ALA A 19 18.21 15.01 24.83
N THR A 20 19.48 15.36 24.66
CA THR A 20 20.49 14.49 24.02
C THR A 20 21.15 13.51 24.99
N THR A 21 21.26 13.87 26.28
CA THR A 21 21.92 13.03 27.30
C THR A 21 21.37 11.60 27.39
N PRO A 22 20.04 11.36 27.40
CA PRO A 22 19.51 10.00 27.45
C PRO A 22 19.88 9.17 26.21
N ARG A 23 19.99 9.82 25.03
CA ARG A 23 20.27 9.17 23.74
C ARG A 23 21.75 8.82 23.54
N VAL A 24 22.66 9.45 24.28
CA VAL A 24 24.07 9.03 24.30
C VAL A 24 24.24 7.72 25.07
N ARG A 25 23.43 7.53 26.10
CA ARG A 25 23.55 6.43 27.07
C ARG A 25 22.78 5.17 26.67
N ASP A 26 21.94 5.21 25.65
CA ASP A 26 21.15 4.06 25.21
C ASP A 26 21.86 3.25 24.10
N ALA A 27 21.30 2.07 23.82
CA ALA A 27 21.87 1.11 22.89
C ALA A 27 21.81 1.53 21.40
N PRO A 28 20.72 2.15 20.89
CA PRO A 28 20.60 2.43 19.44
C PRO A 28 21.74 3.28 18.87
N ILE A 29 22.10 2.98 17.61
CA ILE A 29 23.05 3.79 16.83
C ILE A 29 22.32 5.02 16.31
N ARG A 30 22.90 6.21 16.52
CA ARG A 30 22.43 7.45 15.91
C ARG A 30 23.61 8.24 15.39
N ALA A 31 23.50 8.73 14.17
CA ALA A 31 24.54 9.51 13.52
C ALA A 31 23.97 10.81 12.96
N TYR A 32 24.48 11.92 13.46
CA TYR A 32 24.08 13.26 13.09
C TYR A 32 25.21 13.98 12.36
N ASP A 33 24.83 14.84 11.43
CA ASP A 33 25.81 15.67 10.73
C ASP A 33 26.23 16.86 11.62
N THR A 34 25.31 17.33 12.48
CA THR A 34 25.54 18.47 13.39
C THR A 34 24.86 18.30 14.74
N TRP A 35 25.30 19.07 15.74
CA TRP A 35 24.63 19.18 17.03
C TRP A 35 23.22 19.79 16.94
N VAL A 36 22.99 20.66 15.96
CA VAL A 36 21.67 21.26 15.71
C VAL A 36 20.69 20.16 15.30
N GLU A 37 21.08 19.31 14.35
CA GLU A 37 20.28 18.16 13.93
C GLU A 37 20.06 17.16 15.09
N ALA A 38 21.12 16.86 15.84
CA ALA A 38 21.04 15.97 16.99
C ALA A 38 20.03 16.47 18.04
N THR A 39 20.04 17.77 18.32
CA THR A 39 19.11 18.42 19.25
C THR A 39 17.68 18.43 18.70
N ALA A 40 17.52 18.75 17.41
CA ALA A 40 16.21 18.75 16.74
C ALA A 40 15.58 17.35 16.77
N HIS A 41 16.33 16.31 16.41
CA HIS A 41 15.83 14.94 16.48
C HIS A 41 15.60 14.47 17.92
N ALA A 42 16.43 14.91 18.87
CA ALA A 42 16.20 14.64 20.29
C ALA A 42 14.86 15.20 20.79
N ALA A 43 14.49 16.38 20.28
CA ALA A 43 13.21 17.05 20.52
C ALA A 43 12.05 16.57 19.62
N ASN A 44 12.26 15.55 18.78
CA ASN A 44 11.30 15.01 17.81
C ASN A 44 10.80 16.05 16.79
N THR A 45 11.65 17.01 16.42
CA THR A 45 11.32 18.05 15.43
C THR A 45 11.90 17.78 14.03
N THR A 46 12.50 16.60 13.83
CA THR A 46 12.93 16.11 12.52
C THR A 46 11.97 15.04 12.04
N ASP A 47 11.81 14.92 10.72
CA ASP A 47 10.94 13.92 10.10
C ASP A 47 11.69 12.93 9.20
N TYR A 48 13.02 13.01 9.06
CA TYR A 48 13.79 12.32 8.00
C TYR A 48 14.91 11.40 8.52
N ILE A 49 15.12 11.31 9.83
CA ILE A 49 16.13 10.44 10.45
C ILE A 49 15.53 9.63 11.59
N GLY A 50 16.05 8.42 11.79
CA GLY A 50 15.54 7.52 12.82
C GLY A 50 16.09 6.10 12.74
N ASN A 51 15.61 5.22 13.63
CA ASN A 51 15.98 3.81 13.64
C ASN A 51 14.81 2.93 13.19
N LEU A 52 15.06 2.02 12.26
CA LEU A 52 14.03 1.06 11.80
C LEU A 52 13.65 0.07 12.92
N PRO A 53 12.35 -0.17 13.16
CA PRO A 53 11.88 -1.08 14.22
C PRO A 53 11.71 -2.55 13.79
N GLY A 54 11.86 -2.88 12.50
CA GLY A 54 11.49 -4.19 11.93
C GLY A 54 12.56 -5.27 12.05
N PRO A 55 12.20 -6.57 12.08
CA PRO A 55 13.10 -7.68 12.44
C PRO A 55 14.29 -7.88 11.47
N SER A 56 14.13 -7.55 10.19
CA SER A 56 15.20 -7.69 9.18
C SER A 56 16.26 -6.59 9.27
N SER A 57 15.89 -5.40 9.76
CA SER A 57 16.75 -4.21 9.78
C SER A 57 16.66 -3.47 11.13
N THR A 58 16.51 -4.22 12.23
CA THR A 58 16.24 -3.64 13.56
C THR A 58 17.42 -2.77 13.99
N GLY A 59 17.12 -1.52 14.35
CA GLY A 59 18.12 -0.58 14.82
C GLY A 59 18.98 0.02 13.71
N THR A 60 18.73 -0.30 12.43
CA THR A 60 19.35 0.38 11.30
C THR A 60 19.00 1.86 11.34
N TRP A 61 20.03 2.71 11.36
CA TRP A 61 19.88 4.17 11.29
C TRP A 61 19.65 4.59 9.85
N VAL A 62 18.54 5.26 9.59
CA VAL A 62 18.17 5.77 8.27
C VAL A 62 18.26 7.29 8.24
N ARG A 63 18.66 7.82 7.09
CA ARG A 63 18.70 9.26 6.77
C ARG A 63 18.08 9.47 5.39
N PHE A 64 16.83 9.91 5.37
CA PHE A 64 16.15 10.40 4.17
C PHE A 64 16.48 11.86 3.90
N HIS A 65 15.97 12.40 2.80
CA HIS A 65 16.21 13.78 2.42
C HIS A 65 15.42 14.73 3.33
N ASP A 66 16.10 15.74 3.84
CA ASP A 66 15.59 16.74 4.79
C ASP A 66 14.58 17.74 4.20
N ALA A 67 14.70 18.07 2.91
CA ALA A 67 13.86 19.08 2.25
C ALA A 67 13.00 18.53 1.09
N HIS A 68 13.41 17.46 0.42
CA HIS A 68 12.69 16.89 -0.73
C HIS A 68 11.63 15.87 -0.32
N MET A 69 10.66 15.63 -1.21
CA MET A 69 9.73 14.52 -1.03
C MET A 69 10.47 13.19 -1.13
N ASN A 70 10.35 12.35 -0.10
CA ASN A 70 10.96 11.04 -0.03
C ASN A 70 9.98 9.99 -0.59
N VAL A 71 10.33 9.42 -1.73
CA VAL A 71 9.54 8.41 -2.46
C VAL A 71 10.11 7.04 -2.12
N LEU A 72 9.45 6.32 -1.22
CA LEU A 72 9.96 5.11 -0.58
C LEU A 72 9.35 3.88 -1.26
N GLY A 73 10.18 3.15 -2.01
CA GLY A 73 9.85 1.86 -2.61
C GLY A 73 10.12 0.72 -1.62
N GLU A 74 9.08 0.22 -0.96
CA GLU A 74 9.14 -0.88 0.01
C GLU A 74 8.99 -2.27 -0.61
N ASP A 75 9.34 -3.28 0.19
CA ASP A 75 8.76 -4.61 0.10
C ASP A 75 7.73 -4.75 1.24
N HIS A 76 6.48 -5.09 0.91
CA HIS A 76 5.38 -5.23 1.88
C HIS A 76 5.65 -6.28 2.98
N THR A 77 6.71 -7.07 2.87
CA THR A 77 7.06 -8.14 3.81
C THR A 77 8.32 -7.89 4.63
N GLU A 78 9.11 -6.86 4.30
CA GLU A 78 10.40 -6.61 4.94
C GLU A 78 10.39 -5.27 5.68
N VAL A 79 10.92 -4.20 5.05
CA VAL A 79 10.87 -2.84 5.57
C VAL A 79 9.69 -2.11 4.96
N THR A 80 8.63 -1.97 5.76
CA THR A 80 7.37 -1.38 5.31
C THR A 80 7.28 0.13 5.56
N PHE A 81 6.43 0.83 4.84
CA PHE A 81 6.13 2.25 4.99
C PHE A 81 5.57 2.56 6.38
N ARG A 82 4.81 1.62 6.96
CA ARG A 82 4.39 1.64 8.37
C ARG A 82 5.59 1.70 9.33
N GLN A 83 6.59 0.85 9.11
CA GLN A 83 7.80 0.83 9.94
C GLN A 83 8.64 2.09 9.72
N MET A 84 8.78 2.54 8.46
CA MET A 84 9.49 3.78 8.14
C MET A 84 8.81 4.99 8.77
N ARG A 85 7.47 5.09 8.73
CA ARG A 85 6.70 6.12 9.42
C ARG A 85 7.05 6.22 10.89
N THR A 86 7.08 5.06 11.54
CA THR A 86 7.42 4.95 12.97
C THR A 86 8.87 5.36 13.22
N ALA A 87 9.79 4.97 12.34
CA ALA A 87 11.21 5.26 12.47
C ALA A 87 11.53 6.75 12.46
N VAL A 88 11.00 7.49 11.47
CA VAL A 88 11.39 8.89 11.23
C VAL A 88 10.34 9.93 11.65
N ASN A 89 9.28 9.52 12.35
CA ASN A 89 8.21 10.43 12.81
C ASN A 89 7.57 11.26 11.66
N MET A 90 7.17 10.59 10.56
CA MET A 90 6.70 11.22 9.30
C MET A 90 5.47 12.15 9.42
N GLY A 91 4.81 12.21 10.57
CA GLY A 91 3.61 13.04 10.77
C GLY A 91 2.48 12.76 9.76
N ALA A 92 1.73 13.78 9.37
CA ALA A 92 0.61 13.69 8.43
C ALA A 92 0.96 14.11 7.00
N SER A 93 2.25 14.26 6.65
CA SER A 93 2.68 14.69 5.33
C SER A 93 3.08 13.49 4.47
N PHE A 94 2.09 12.71 4.04
CA PHE A 94 2.34 11.50 3.25
C PHE A 94 1.22 11.18 2.24
N ILE A 95 1.57 10.39 1.23
CA ILE A 95 0.66 9.52 0.47
C ILE A 95 1.13 8.06 0.60
N PHE A 96 0.21 7.10 0.52
CA PHE A 96 0.52 5.68 0.66
C PHE A 96 -0.32 4.81 -0.27
N GLU A 97 0.31 3.82 -0.90
CA GLU A 97 -0.33 2.90 -1.84
C GLU A 97 -1.44 2.06 -1.23
N ARG A 98 -1.44 1.83 0.09
CA ARG A 98 -2.54 1.09 0.70
C ARG A 98 -3.85 1.88 0.63
N PHE A 99 -3.77 3.21 0.64
CA PHE A 99 -4.95 4.07 0.60
C PHE A 99 -5.38 4.38 -0.83
N ALA A 100 -6.69 4.46 -1.03
CA ALA A 100 -7.30 4.82 -2.31
C ALA A 100 -7.22 6.33 -2.54
N SER A 101 -6.85 6.76 -3.74
CA SER A 101 -6.90 8.17 -4.17
C SER A 101 -8.29 8.61 -4.64
N ASP A 102 -9.25 7.69 -4.72
CA ASP A 102 -10.61 7.97 -5.20
C ASP A 102 -11.48 8.63 -4.13
N VAL A 103 -12.36 9.53 -4.60
CA VAL A 103 -13.50 9.98 -3.80
C VAL A 103 -14.61 8.93 -3.91
N MET A 104 -14.75 8.10 -2.88
CA MET A 104 -15.81 7.09 -2.81
C MET A 104 -17.13 7.73 -2.31
N PRO A 105 -18.28 7.43 -2.93
CA PRO A 105 -19.56 8.03 -2.54
C PRO A 105 -19.94 7.71 -1.09
N PRO A 106 -20.42 8.69 -0.30
CA PRO A 106 -20.98 8.45 1.03
C PRO A 106 -22.12 7.43 0.99
N GLY A 107 -22.11 6.49 1.93
CA GLY A 107 -23.14 5.44 2.02
C GLY A 107 -22.98 4.28 1.03
N SER A 108 -21.97 4.31 0.15
CA SER A 108 -21.68 3.18 -0.75
C SER A 108 -21.13 1.96 0.02
N GLN A 109 -21.43 0.77 -0.49
CA GLN A 109 -20.94 -0.50 0.02
C GLN A 109 -19.43 -0.66 -0.25
N LEU A 110 -18.92 -0.08 -1.36
CA LEU A 110 -17.49 0.04 -1.63
C LEU A 110 -16.77 0.79 -0.50
N LEU A 111 -17.26 1.97 -0.13
CA LEU A 111 -16.66 2.77 0.94
C LEU A 111 -16.70 2.01 2.28
N ALA A 112 -17.83 1.38 2.61
CA ALA A 112 -17.97 0.60 3.83
C ALA A 112 -16.95 -0.56 3.90
N ALA A 113 -16.80 -1.33 2.82
CA ALA A 113 -15.83 -2.41 2.75
C ALA A 113 -14.38 -1.88 2.82
N TYR A 114 -14.08 -0.80 2.10
CA TYR A 114 -12.77 -0.16 2.13
C TYR A 114 -12.39 0.33 3.54
N ASP A 115 -13.32 0.95 4.25
CA ASP A 115 -13.09 1.47 5.60
C ASP A 115 -12.86 0.35 6.61
N VAL A 116 -13.59 -0.77 6.51
CA VAL A 116 -13.35 -1.96 7.35
C VAL A 116 -11.95 -2.52 7.10
N GLU A 117 -11.56 -2.71 5.83
CA GLU A 117 -10.26 -3.30 5.46
C GLU A 117 -9.04 -2.42 5.82
N ASN A 118 -9.26 -1.11 6.00
CA ASN A 118 -8.19 -0.17 6.29
C ASN A 118 -8.29 0.48 7.67
N ALA A 119 -9.27 0.10 8.50
CA ALA A 119 -9.51 0.74 9.80
C ALA A 119 -8.24 0.83 10.68
N VAL A 120 -7.48 -0.26 10.79
CA VAL A 120 -6.25 -0.32 11.58
C VAL A 120 -5.18 0.63 11.01
N GLU A 121 -5.01 0.65 9.68
CA GLU A 121 -4.03 1.53 9.06
C GLU A 121 -4.44 3.00 9.13
N LEU A 122 -5.73 3.31 8.94
CA LEU A 122 -6.22 4.67 9.08
C LEU A 122 -5.96 5.23 10.49
N VAL A 123 -6.08 4.41 11.53
CA VAL A 123 -5.73 4.77 12.91
C VAL A 123 -4.20 4.92 13.06
N HIS A 124 -3.42 3.96 12.57
CA HIS A 124 -1.95 4.01 12.64
C HIS A 124 -1.38 5.27 11.97
N PHE A 125 -1.96 5.66 10.84
CA PHE A 125 -1.57 6.86 10.10
C PHE A 125 -2.22 8.16 10.62
N GLY A 126 -3.08 8.08 11.63
CA GLY A 126 -3.72 9.25 12.25
C GLY A 126 -4.73 9.97 11.35
N ILE A 127 -5.29 9.26 10.36
CA ILE A 127 -6.20 9.83 9.34
C ILE A 127 -7.61 9.23 9.39
N ASN A 128 -7.92 8.42 10.41
CA ASN A 128 -9.25 7.84 10.58
C ASN A 128 -10.37 8.90 10.69
N ALA A 129 -10.10 10.08 11.25
CA ALA A 129 -11.09 11.16 11.32
C ALA A 129 -10.96 12.19 10.18
N ALA A 130 -10.04 11.99 9.23
CA ALA A 130 -9.82 12.96 8.16
C ALA A 130 -11.02 12.95 7.17
N PRO A 131 -11.60 14.12 6.82
CA PRO A 131 -12.73 14.18 5.89
C PRO A 131 -12.32 13.87 4.43
N ASN A 132 -11.06 14.11 4.08
CA ASN A 132 -10.53 13.96 2.72
C ASN A 132 -9.46 12.85 2.66
N ARG A 133 -9.78 11.63 3.11
CA ARG A 133 -8.82 10.50 3.16
C ARG A 133 -8.18 10.19 1.80
N HIS A 134 -8.88 10.46 0.71
CA HIS A 134 -8.38 10.27 -0.65
C HIS A 134 -7.09 11.06 -0.94
N LEU A 135 -6.83 12.17 -0.23
CA LEU A 135 -5.61 12.97 -0.37
C LEU A 135 -4.35 12.26 0.13
N TYR A 136 -4.51 11.19 0.92
CA TYR A 136 -3.45 10.34 1.46
C TYR A 136 -3.26 9.04 0.66
N GLY A 137 -4.13 8.76 -0.32
CA GLY A 137 -3.97 7.65 -1.24
C GLY A 137 -3.03 7.98 -2.38
N SER A 138 -2.24 7.00 -2.81
CA SER A 138 -1.37 7.17 -3.98
C SER A 138 -1.88 6.46 -5.24
N GLU A 139 -2.96 5.68 -5.16
CA GLU A 139 -3.47 4.93 -6.31
C GLU A 139 -4.98 4.72 -6.20
N SER A 140 -5.64 4.68 -7.36
CA SER A 140 -7.05 4.31 -7.45
C SER A 140 -7.31 2.88 -6.94
N ILE A 141 -8.45 2.68 -6.29
CA ILE A 141 -8.94 1.40 -5.80
C ILE A 141 -9.39 0.47 -6.92
N TYR A 142 -9.88 1.01 -8.03
CA TYR A 142 -10.42 0.21 -9.13
C TYR A 142 -9.38 -0.72 -9.78
N PRO A 143 -8.18 -0.26 -10.16
CA PRO A 143 -7.17 -1.17 -10.68
C PRO A 143 -6.63 -2.14 -9.62
N LYS A 144 -6.64 -1.79 -8.33
CA LYS A 144 -6.26 -2.71 -7.25
C LYS A 144 -7.26 -3.86 -7.11
N ILE A 145 -8.55 -3.55 -7.18
CA ILE A 145 -9.62 -4.55 -7.24
C ILE A 145 -9.41 -5.47 -8.44
N GLY A 146 -9.21 -4.89 -9.63
CA GLY A 146 -8.98 -5.65 -10.86
C GLY A 146 -7.77 -6.58 -10.75
N PHE A 147 -6.64 -6.06 -10.27
CA PHE A 147 -5.41 -6.83 -10.07
C PHE A 147 -5.61 -8.00 -9.09
N GLY A 148 -6.23 -7.75 -7.93
CA GLY A 148 -6.52 -8.79 -6.93
C GLY A 148 -7.45 -9.88 -7.45
N LEU A 149 -8.50 -9.51 -8.20
CA LEU A 149 -9.41 -10.48 -8.80
C LEU A 149 -8.73 -11.31 -9.90
N VAL A 150 -7.89 -10.70 -10.74
CA VAL A 150 -7.11 -11.43 -11.76
C VAL A 150 -6.20 -12.45 -11.07
N LEU A 151 -5.44 -12.06 -10.04
CA LEU A 151 -4.64 -13.00 -9.26
C LEU A 151 -5.47 -14.16 -8.72
N MET A 152 -6.65 -13.88 -8.17
CA MET A 152 -7.54 -14.91 -7.63
C MET A 152 -7.96 -15.95 -8.68
N THR A 153 -8.19 -15.54 -9.94
CA THR A 153 -8.72 -16.45 -10.98
C THR A 153 -7.82 -17.64 -11.28
N GLU A 154 -6.49 -17.50 -11.21
CA GLU A 154 -5.57 -18.63 -11.45
C GLU A 154 -5.73 -19.75 -10.43
N TYR A 155 -6.02 -19.40 -9.18
CA TYR A 155 -6.23 -20.38 -8.12
C TYR A 155 -7.62 -21.03 -8.22
N LEU A 156 -8.64 -20.23 -8.55
CA LEU A 156 -10.02 -20.73 -8.66
C LEU A 156 -10.24 -21.58 -9.92
N ASN A 157 -9.48 -21.33 -10.99
CA ASN A 157 -9.48 -22.17 -12.19
C ASN A 157 -8.65 -23.46 -12.04
N GLY A 158 -7.91 -23.62 -10.94
CA GLY A 158 -7.04 -24.76 -10.71
C GLY A 158 -5.71 -24.72 -11.47
N ASN A 159 -5.34 -23.57 -12.06
CA ASN A 159 -4.03 -23.38 -12.68
C ASN A 159 -2.91 -23.32 -11.63
N ASN A 160 -3.24 -22.81 -10.43
CA ASN A 160 -2.37 -22.79 -9.27
C ASN A 160 -3.05 -23.40 -8.03
N PRO A 161 -2.31 -24.05 -7.12
CA PRO A 161 -2.87 -24.55 -5.86
C PRO A 161 -3.38 -23.42 -4.96
N VAL A 162 -4.59 -23.56 -4.42
CA VAL A 162 -5.16 -22.63 -3.42
C VAL A 162 -4.24 -22.48 -2.19
N ALA A 163 -3.44 -23.51 -1.87
CA ALA A 163 -2.43 -23.46 -0.81
C ALA A 163 -1.42 -22.31 -0.96
N HIS A 164 -1.20 -21.80 -2.18
CA HIS A 164 -0.33 -20.63 -2.41
C HIS A 164 -0.94 -19.30 -1.92
N LEU A 165 -2.23 -19.30 -1.58
CA LEU A 165 -2.93 -18.19 -0.94
C LEU A 165 -3.02 -18.35 0.58
N CYS A 166 -2.47 -19.41 1.16
CA CYS A 166 -2.42 -19.63 2.61
C CYS A 166 -1.29 -18.84 3.27
N GLN A 167 -1.37 -18.65 4.59
CA GLN A 167 -0.31 -18.00 5.35
C GLN A 167 1.07 -18.65 5.12
N ALA A 168 1.11 -19.98 5.08
CA ALA A 168 2.34 -20.75 4.91
C ALA A 168 3.07 -20.48 3.58
N ALA A 169 2.36 -20.01 2.54
CA ALA A 169 2.94 -19.73 1.23
C ALA A 169 3.37 -18.26 1.05
N GLY A 170 3.05 -17.38 2.00
CA GLY A 170 3.50 -15.99 2.01
C GLY A 170 2.37 -14.98 1.83
N TYR A 171 2.73 -13.77 1.38
CA TYR A 171 1.90 -12.58 1.50
C TYR A 171 0.65 -12.55 0.61
N THR A 172 0.69 -13.17 -0.58
CA THR A 172 -0.31 -12.99 -1.65
C THR A 172 -1.77 -13.22 -1.24
N GLY A 173 -2.02 -14.13 -0.29
CA GLY A 173 -3.37 -14.40 0.22
C GLY A 173 -4.08 -13.20 0.86
N GLN A 174 -3.33 -12.32 1.52
CA GLN A 174 -3.87 -11.13 2.20
C GLN A 174 -4.41 -10.07 1.23
N PRO A 175 -3.63 -9.53 0.27
CA PRO A 175 -4.14 -8.53 -0.66
C PRO A 175 -5.25 -9.09 -1.55
N VAL A 176 -5.20 -10.37 -1.95
CA VAL A 176 -6.30 -10.99 -2.71
C VAL A 176 -7.59 -11.01 -1.88
N GLN A 177 -7.52 -11.38 -0.60
CA GLN A 177 -8.70 -11.33 0.29
C GLN A 177 -9.25 -9.91 0.43
N ARG A 178 -8.39 -8.94 0.73
CA ARG A 178 -8.76 -7.54 0.92
C ARG A 178 -9.52 -7.02 -0.29
N TYR A 179 -8.95 -7.20 -1.48
CA TYR A 179 -9.56 -6.69 -2.70
C TYR A 179 -10.79 -7.48 -3.13
N LEU A 180 -10.94 -8.76 -2.75
CA LEU A 180 -12.21 -9.49 -2.90
C LEU A 180 -13.33 -8.84 -2.07
N LYS A 181 -13.05 -8.48 -0.80
CA LYS A 181 -14.06 -7.83 0.07
C LYS A 181 -14.49 -6.48 -0.47
N ILE A 182 -13.52 -5.68 -0.92
CA ILE A 182 -13.77 -4.38 -1.54
C ILE A 182 -14.51 -4.54 -2.89
N ALA A 183 -14.13 -5.55 -3.70
CA ALA A 183 -14.84 -5.89 -4.93
C ALA A 183 -16.32 -6.21 -4.70
N TRP A 184 -16.62 -6.96 -3.64
CA TRP A 184 -17.99 -7.32 -3.29
C TRP A 184 -18.82 -6.09 -2.91
N GLY A 185 -18.24 -5.14 -2.18
CA GLY A 185 -18.86 -3.84 -1.94
C GLY A 185 -19.20 -3.12 -3.26
N LEU A 186 -18.22 -2.96 -4.15
CA LEU A 186 -18.44 -2.34 -5.45
C LEU A 186 -19.48 -3.07 -6.31
N ALA A 187 -19.47 -4.41 -6.32
CA ALA A 187 -20.43 -5.21 -7.07
C ALA A 187 -21.86 -4.97 -6.60
N ARG A 188 -22.07 -4.82 -5.28
CA ARG A 188 -23.38 -4.49 -4.71
C ARG A 188 -23.82 -3.07 -5.04
N ASP A 189 -22.91 -2.09 -5.03
CA ASP A 189 -23.23 -0.73 -5.49
C ASP A 189 -23.66 -0.73 -6.97
N ILE A 190 -23.00 -1.53 -7.82
CA ILE A 190 -23.38 -1.69 -9.22
C ILE A 190 -24.76 -2.36 -9.34
N ALA A 191 -25.04 -3.40 -8.55
CA ALA A 191 -26.35 -4.04 -8.55
C ALA A 191 -27.48 -3.07 -8.15
N ASP A 192 -27.24 -2.21 -7.15
CA ASP A 192 -28.19 -1.17 -6.74
C ASP A 192 -28.41 -0.13 -7.86
N GLN A 193 -27.35 0.26 -8.58
CA GLN A 193 -27.46 1.14 -9.76
C GLN A 193 -28.27 0.49 -10.89
N VAL A 194 -28.02 -0.79 -11.20
CA VAL A 194 -28.77 -1.55 -12.20
C VAL A 194 -30.26 -1.65 -11.81
N ASN A 195 -30.56 -1.91 -10.55
CA ASN A 195 -31.93 -1.93 -10.04
C ASN A 195 -32.62 -0.57 -10.20
N ALA A 196 -31.92 0.52 -9.89
CA ALA A 196 -32.45 1.88 -10.08
C ALA A 196 -32.72 2.20 -11.56
N LEU A 197 -31.81 1.81 -12.47
CA LEU A 197 -32.01 1.98 -13.92
C LEU A 197 -33.21 1.18 -14.43
N ASN A 198 -33.35 -0.07 -14.01
CA ASN A 198 -34.49 -0.93 -14.36
C ASN A 198 -35.82 -0.33 -13.87
N LEU A 199 -35.87 0.14 -12.62
CA LEU A 199 -37.07 0.78 -12.06
C LEU A 199 -37.44 2.08 -12.79
N ALA A 200 -36.44 2.82 -13.28
CA ALA A 200 -36.63 4.03 -14.08
C ALA A 200 -36.92 3.74 -15.57
N GLY A 201 -36.91 2.48 -16.02
CA GLY A 201 -37.07 2.11 -17.43
C GLY A 201 -35.90 2.53 -18.33
N ASN A 202 -34.73 2.79 -17.74
CA ASN A 202 -33.53 3.19 -18.46
C ASN A 202 -32.73 1.99 -18.96
N PRO A 203 -31.97 2.12 -20.07
CA PRO A 203 -31.11 1.05 -20.56
C PRO A 203 -30.01 0.72 -19.54
N VAL A 204 -29.82 -0.56 -19.28
CA VAL A 204 -28.73 -1.07 -18.43
C VAL A 204 -27.55 -1.48 -19.30
N PRO A 205 -26.34 -0.96 -19.04
CA PRO A 205 -25.16 -1.39 -19.79
C PRO A 205 -24.83 -2.88 -19.52
N PRO A 206 -24.39 -3.66 -20.53
CA PRO A 206 -24.28 -5.12 -20.39
C PRO A 206 -23.29 -5.62 -19.34
N LEU A 207 -22.18 -4.91 -19.10
CA LEU A 207 -21.16 -5.34 -18.13
C LEU A 207 -21.68 -5.17 -16.69
N GLU A 208 -22.37 -4.07 -16.42
CA GLU A 208 -23.04 -3.78 -15.16
C GLU A 208 -24.18 -4.79 -14.91
N ALA A 209 -24.97 -5.12 -15.94
CA ALA A 209 -25.99 -6.17 -15.85
C ALA A 209 -25.39 -7.53 -15.48
N ALA A 210 -24.23 -7.90 -16.05
CA ALA A 210 -23.57 -9.16 -15.73
C ALA A 210 -23.10 -9.21 -14.27
N VAL A 211 -22.55 -8.11 -13.74
CA VAL A 211 -22.19 -8.01 -12.32
C VAL A 211 -23.42 -8.10 -11.41
N ALA A 212 -24.49 -7.37 -11.74
CA ALA A 212 -25.74 -7.40 -10.98
C ALA A 212 -26.37 -8.81 -10.94
N LEU A 213 -26.30 -9.57 -12.04
CA LEU A 213 -26.77 -10.95 -12.10
C LEU A 213 -25.99 -11.87 -11.15
N VAL A 214 -24.67 -11.73 -11.08
CA VAL A 214 -23.85 -12.50 -10.12
C VAL A 214 -24.25 -12.16 -8.68
N VAL A 215 -24.42 -10.86 -8.37
CA VAL A 215 -24.85 -10.43 -7.04
C VAL A 215 -26.22 -11.02 -6.71
N ALA A 216 -27.19 -10.97 -7.62
CA ALA A 216 -28.52 -11.54 -7.40
C ALA A 216 -28.47 -13.05 -7.14
N ASN A 217 -27.68 -13.80 -7.91
CA ASN A 217 -27.61 -15.25 -7.82
C ASN A 217 -26.85 -15.75 -6.58
N HIS A 218 -25.89 -14.98 -6.08
CA HIS A 218 -24.93 -15.45 -5.07
C HIS A 218 -24.93 -14.64 -3.78
N THR A 219 -25.77 -13.60 -3.63
CA THR A 219 -25.78 -12.79 -2.39
C THR A 219 -26.02 -13.62 -1.14
N ALA A 220 -26.95 -14.58 -1.17
CA ALA A 220 -27.28 -15.38 0.01
C ALA A 220 -26.08 -16.21 0.52
N THR A 221 -25.18 -16.59 -0.38
CA THR A 221 -24.03 -17.46 -0.09
C THR A 221 -22.72 -16.70 0.06
N LEU A 222 -22.43 -15.78 -0.86
CA LEU A 222 -21.20 -14.98 -0.85
C LEU A 222 -21.23 -13.88 0.21
N ASN A 223 -22.38 -13.26 0.50
CA ASN A 223 -22.39 -12.13 1.44
C ASN A 223 -21.94 -12.55 2.85
N PRO A 224 -22.50 -13.61 3.48
CA PRO A 224 -22.03 -14.04 4.80
C PRO A 224 -20.58 -14.52 4.79
N TYR A 225 -20.15 -15.18 3.70
CA TYR A 225 -18.77 -15.64 3.56
C TYR A 225 -17.79 -14.45 3.50
N ILE A 226 -17.97 -13.54 2.54
CA ILE A 226 -17.04 -12.42 2.26
C ILE A 226 -17.02 -11.41 3.42
N THR A 227 -18.18 -11.06 3.99
CA THR A 227 -18.21 -10.12 5.13
C THR A 227 -17.68 -10.73 6.42
N GLY A 228 -17.74 -12.06 6.56
CA GLY A 228 -17.20 -12.81 7.69
C GLY A 228 -15.70 -13.05 7.64
N LEU A 229 -15.03 -12.76 6.51
CA LEU A 229 -13.59 -12.89 6.40
C LEU A 229 -12.88 -11.89 7.33
N VAL A 230 -11.92 -12.37 8.11
CA VAL A 230 -11.14 -11.54 9.03
C VAL A 230 -10.16 -10.66 8.25
N VAL A 231 -10.15 -9.35 8.55
CA VAL A 231 -9.24 -8.36 7.95
C VAL A 231 -7.79 -8.86 8.04
N ASP A 232 -7.05 -8.74 6.94
CA ASP A 232 -5.65 -9.16 6.81
C ASP A 232 -5.39 -10.66 7.11
N ALA A 233 -6.42 -11.53 7.11
CA ALA A 233 -6.23 -12.98 7.04
C ALA A 233 -5.84 -13.44 5.61
N TRP A 234 -5.52 -14.71 5.45
CA TRP A 234 -5.15 -15.29 4.15
C TRP A 234 -6.35 -15.98 3.51
N LEU A 235 -6.69 -15.61 2.27
CA LEU A 235 -7.84 -16.21 1.56
C LEU A 235 -7.72 -17.73 1.41
N GLY A 236 -6.50 -18.26 1.23
CA GLY A 236 -6.29 -19.71 1.12
C GLY A 236 -6.67 -20.46 2.38
N ASP A 237 -6.42 -19.88 3.56
CA ASP A 237 -6.73 -20.52 4.84
C ASP A 237 -8.24 -20.72 5.02
N THR A 238 -9.05 -19.80 4.48
CA THR A 238 -10.51 -19.94 4.52
C THR A 238 -11.04 -20.84 3.40
N LEU A 239 -10.47 -20.77 2.20
CA LEU A 239 -10.90 -21.56 1.04
C LEU A 239 -10.55 -23.05 1.13
N THR A 240 -9.51 -23.41 1.87
CA THR A 240 -9.11 -24.82 2.08
C THR A 240 -10.03 -25.55 3.07
N LEU A 241 -10.89 -24.84 3.80
CA LEU A 241 -11.86 -25.45 4.71
C LEU A 241 -12.97 -26.17 3.93
N PRO A 242 -13.34 -27.41 4.29
CA PRO A 242 -14.38 -28.17 3.59
C PRO A 242 -15.71 -27.43 3.41
N ALA A 243 -16.11 -26.62 4.41
CA ALA A 243 -17.34 -25.82 4.36
C ALA A 243 -17.33 -24.73 3.27
N ASN A 244 -16.15 -24.33 2.79
CA ASN A 244 -15.97 -23.22 1.86
C ASN A 244 -15.56 -23.66 0.45
N VAL A 245 -15.33 -24.96 0.22
CA VAL A 245 -14.97 -25.50 -1.12
C VAL A 245 -16.01 -25.10 -2.17
N ALA A 246 -17.29 -25.10 -1.79
CA ALA A 246 -18.40 -24.70 -2.67
C ALA A 246 -18.37 -23.21 -3.08
N ARG A 247 -17.56 -22.36 -2.44
CA ARG A 247 -17.45 -20.92 -2.75
C ARG A 247 -16.63 -20.65 -4.00
N GLY A 248 -15.73 -21.56 -4.39
CA GLY A 248 -14.81 -21.35 -5.51
C GLY A 248 -15.50 -20.91 -6.81
N PRO A 249 -16.51 -21.65 -7.30
CA PRO A 249 -17.25 -21.27 -8.51
C PRO A 249 -17.98 -19.92 -8.41
N GLU A 250 -18.53 -19.58 -7.24
CA GLU A 250 -19.25 -18.32 -7.01
C GLU A 250 -18.29 -17.12 -7.03
N LEU A 251 -17.12 -17.26 -6.39
CA LEU A 251 -16.05 -16.26 -6.39
C LEU A 251 -15.47 -16.07 -7.80
N LEU A 252 -15.34 -17.16 -8.56
CA LEU A 252 -14.90 -17.10 -9.95
C LEU A 252 -15.92 -16.39 -10.85
N ALA A 253 -17.22 -16.62 -10.64
CA ALA A 253 -18.27 -15.89 -11.34
C ALA A 253 -18.20 -14.39 -11.08
N LEU A 254 -17.98 -13.97 -9.82
CA LEU A 254 -17.74 -12.58 -9.46
C LEU A 254 -16.53 -12.00 -10.16
N ALA A 255 -15.37 -12.68 -10.11
CA ALA A 255 -14.17 -12.21 -10.78
C ALA A 255 -14.36 -12.07 -12.30
N ASN A 256 -14.99 -13.05 -12.94
CA ASN A 256 -15.22 -13.06 -14.38
C ASN A 256 -16.21 -11.97 -14.85
N ALA A 257 -17.15 -11.55 -14.00
CA ALA A 257 -18.03 -10.42 -14.30
C ALA A 257 -17.35 -9.06 -14.04
N MET A 258 -16.60 -8.95 -12.96
CA MET A 258 -15.97 -7.69 -12.54
C MET A 258 -14.75 -7.31 -13.38
N ILE A 259 -13.91 -8.26 -13.77
CA ILE A 259 -12.66 -7.97 -14.50
C ILE A 259 -12.92 -7.24 -15.83
N PRO A 260 -13.82 -7.70 -16.73
CA PRO A 260 -14.14 -6.98 -17.96
C PRO A 260 -14.72 -5.59 -17.71
N LEU A 261 -15.59 -5.43 -16.71
CA LEU A 261 -16.13 -4.13 -16.30
C LEU A 261 -15.01 -3.16 -15.90
N LEU A 262 -14.06 -3.63 -15.08
CA LEU A 262 -12.94 -2.82 -14.63
C LEU A 262 -11.96 -2.51 -15.75
N CYS A 263 -11.73 -3.42 -16.70
CA CYS A 263 -10.96 -3.13 -17.92
C CYS A 263 -11.64 -2.02 -18.75
N ALA A 264 -12.95 -2.11 -18.98
CA ALA A 264 -13.70 -1.08 -19.70
C ALA A 264 -13.64 0.28 -18.98
N ARG A 265 -13.77 0.28 -17.65
CA ARG A 265 -13.60 1.49 -16.84
C ARG A 265 -12.20 2.08 -16.95
N GLY A 266 -11.17 1.23 -16.90
CA GLY A 266 -9.78 1.66 -17.07
C GLY A 266 -9.55 2.34 -18.41
N LEU A 267 -10.00 1.73 -19.50
CA LEU A 267 -9.90 2.32 -20.84
C LEU A 267 -10.63 3.67 -20.98
N ALA A 268 -11.71 3.87 -20.23
CA ALA A 268 -12.45 5.13 -20.23
C ALA A 268 -11.80 6.22 -19.36
N GLN A 269 -11.10 5.84 -18.29
CA GLN A 269 -10.56 6.76 -17.29
C GLN A 269 -9.08 7.09 -17.49
N GLU A 270 -8.32 6.17 -18.08
CA GLU A 270 -6.87 6.30 -18.23
C GLU A 270 -6.46 6.08 -19.71
N PRO A 271 -6.33 7.17 -20.50
CA PRO A 271 -5.93 7.09 -21.89
C PRO A 271 -4.59 6.38 -22.13
N GLY A 272 -3.68 6.39 -21.13
CA GLY A 272 -2.41 5.67 -21.20
C GLY A 272 -2.53 4.14 -21.30
N LEU A 273 -3.73 3.59 -21.09
CA LEU A 273 -4.03 2.17 -21.29
C LEU A 273 -4.46 1.83 -22.73
N ALA A 274 -4.61 2.82 -23.60
CA ALA A 274 -4.99 2.59 -24.98
C ALA A 274 -3.99 1.63 -25.67
N GLY A 275 -4.51 0.60 -26.33
CA GLY A 275 -3.70 -0.42 -27.01
C GLY A 275 -3.13 -1.51 -26.10
N GLN A 276 -3.32 -1.44 -24.77
CA GLN A 276 -2.92 -2.53 -23.88
C GLN A 276 -3.81 -3.75 -24.06
N ALA A 277 -3.18 -4.88 -24.38
CA ALA A 277 -3.88 -6.15 -24.45
C ALA A 277 -4.34 -6.57 -23.04
N HIS A 278 -5.53 -7.15 -22.94
CA HIS A 278 -6.16 -7.58 -21.68
C HIS A 278 -7.05 -8.82 -21.87
N GLY A 279 -6.73 -9.65 -22.87
CA GLY A 279 -7.51 -10.83 -23.23
C GLY A 279 -7.26 -12.04 -22.32
N ASN A 280 -6.03 -12.21 -21.84
CA ASN A 280 -5.63 -13.34 -20.97
C ASN A 280 -5.10 -12.89 -19.59
N PHE A 281 -4.77 -13.84 -18.72
CA PHE A 281 -4.30 -13.58 -17.36
C PHE A 281 -3.10 -12.62 -17.29
N ALA A 282 -2.00 -12.93 -17.99
CA ALA A 282 -0.78 -12.12 -17.96
C ALA A 282 -1.03 -10.70 -18.49
N GLN A 283 -1.81 -10.60 -19.57
CA GLN A 283 -2.23 -9.33 -20.16
C GLN A 283 -3.07 -8.48 -19.19
N ARG A 284 -4.00 -9.09 -18.45
CA ARG A 284 -4.83 -8.38 -17.46
C ARG A 284 -4.04 -7.93 -16.24
N LEU A 285 -3.09 -8.75 -15.76
CA LEU A 285 -2.17 -8.31 -14.71
C LEU A 285 -1.34 -7.11 -15.17
N ALA A 286 -0.80 -7.15 -16.40
CA ALA A 286 -0.07 -6.03 -16.97
C ALA A 286 -0.95 -4.78 -17.13
N PHE A 287 -2.19 -4.95 -17.61
CA PHE A 287 -3.16 -3.87 -17.77
C PHE A 287 -3.45 -3.15 -16.44
N PHE A 288 -3.82 -3.91 -15.39
CA PHE A 288 -4.11 -3.31 -14.10
C PHE A 288 -2.83 -2.80 -13.41
N GLY A 289 -1.70 -3.47 -13.58
CA GLY A 289 -0.40 -3.00 -13.09
C GLY A 289 -0.03 -1.63 -13.67
N LEU A 290 -0.10 -1.49 -15.00
CA LEU A 290 0.16 -0.21 -15.66
C LEU A 290 -0.85 0.87 -15.24
N TRP A 291 -2.12 0.52 -15.06
CA TRP A 291 -3.11 1.48 -14.57
C TRP A 291 -2.75 1.99 -13.16
N ARG A 292 -2.31 1.09 -12.27
CA ARG A 292 -1.80 1.49 -10.95
C ARG A 292 -0.59 2.41 -11.08
N ASP A 293 0.39 2.06 -11.92
CA ASP A 293 1.60 2.85 -12.17
C ASP A 293 1.29 4.26 -12.69
N LEU A 294 0.37 4.38 -13.65
CA LEU A 294 -0.04 5.68 -14.22
C LEU A 294 -0.72 6.56 -13.16
N ASN A 295 -1.65 6.00 -12.39
CA ASN A 295 -2.37 6.71 -11.34
C ASN A 295 -1.42 7.09 -10.19
N PHE A 296 -0.46 6.22 -9.91
CA PHE A 296 0.61 6.45 -8.95
C PHE A 296 1.50 7.62 -9.35
N ALA A 297 1.97 7.66 -10.60
CA ALA A 297 2.78 8.76 -11.10
C ALA A 297 2.05 10.11 -11.01
N GLN A 298 0.76 10.14 -11.37
CA GLN A 298 -0.10 11.33 -11.22
C GLN A 298 -0.21 11.76 -9.75
N SER A 299 -0.44 10.81 -8.84
CA SER A 299 -0.60 11.08 -7.40
C SER A 299 0.68 11.60 -6.76
N VAL A 300 1.85 11.05 -7.14
CA VAL A 300 3.16 11.51 -6.69
C VAL A 300 3.47 12.91 -7.20
N ALA A 301 3.19 13.20 -8.48
CA ALA A 301 3.35 14.55 -9.03
C ALA A 301 2.46 15.57 -8.29
N ALA A 302 1.19 15.22 -8.04
CA ALA A 302 0.26 16.07 -7.29
C ALA A 302 0.67 16.23 -5.81
N ALA A 303 1.23 15.20 -5.19
CA ALA A 303 1.76 15.26 -3.83
C ALA A 303 2.99 16.18 -3.75
N ASN A 304 3.89 16.13 -4.74
CA ASN A 304 5.03 17.02 -4.85
C ASN A 304 4.60 18.50 -4.94
N VAL A 305 3.57 18.81 -5.76
CA VAL A 305 3.01 20.18 -5.85
C VAL A 305 2.42 20.65 -4.51
N ARG A 306 1.87 19.73 -3.71
CA ARG A 306 1.35 20.00 -2.37
C ARG A 306 2.42 20.03 -1.27
N ASN A 307 3.71 19.88 -1.63
CA ASN A 307 4.82 19.78 -0.69
C ASN A 307 4.66 18.64 0.33
N ILE A 308 4.10 17.51 -0.10
CA ILE A 308 4.05 16.30 0.70
C ILE A 308 5.47 15.76 0.89
N ARG A 309 5.80 15.35 2.12
CA ARG A 309 7.15 14.90 2.50
C ARG A 309 7.43 13.44 2.15
N TYR A 310 6.39 12.61 2.09
CA TYR A 310 6.54 11.16 1.91
C TYR A 310 5.56 10.58 0.90
N ALA A 311 6.04 9.65 0.06
CA ALA A 311 5.21 8.76 -0.72
C ALA A 311 5.67 7.32 -0.45
N GLY A 312 4.77 6.45 0.02
CA GLY A 312 5.05 5.03 0.24
C GLY A 312 4.42 4.15 -0.84
N MET A 313 5.19 3.23 -1.42
CA MET A 313 4.75 2.32 -2.48
C MET A 313 5.57 1.03 -2.51
N GLY A 314 5.08 -0.01 -3.16
CA GLY A 314 5.89 -1.15 -3.55
C GLY A 314 6.99 -0.74 -4.55
N ALA A 315 8.16 -1.36 -4.45
CA ALA A 315 9.34 -0.97 -5.23
C ALA A 315 9.16 -0.98 -6.75
N LEU A 316 8.19 -1.73 -7.30
CA LEU A 316 7.88 -1.72 -8.74
C LEU A 316 7.35 -0.35 -9.19
N HIS A 317 6.55 0.33 -8.37
CA HIS A 317 6.06 1.68 -8.66
C HIS A 317 7.21 2.69 -8.67
N LEU A 318 8.18 2.56 -7.75
CA LEU A 318 9.39 3.38 -7.75
C LEU A 318 10.21 3.15 -9.03
N GLN A 319 10.40 1.89 -9.44
CA GLN A 319 11.11 1.56 -10.68
C GLN A 319 10.40 2.15 -11.91
N TYR A 320 9.07 2.11 -11.94
CA TYR A 320 8.29 2.73 -13.00
C TYR A 320 8.54 4.25 -13.07
N LEU A 321 8.53 4.96 -11.94
CA LEU A 321 8.85 6.39 -11.89
C LEU A 321 10.27 6.67 -12.40
N GLN A 322 11.25 5.87 -11.97
CA GLN A 322 12.65 6.06 -12.35
C GLN A 322 12.92 5.81 -13.84
N ALA A 323 12.24 4.82 -14.43
CA ALA A 323 12.50 4.39 -15.80
C ALA A 323 11.56 5.00 -16.86
N ASN A 324 10.35 5.41 -16.48
CA ASN A 324 9.30 5.77 -17.45
C ASN A 324 8.69 7.15 -17.18
N ALA A 325 8.01 7.33 -16.05
CA ALA A 325 7.23 8.55 -15.81
C ALA A 325 8.09 9.76 -15.40
N GLY A 326 9.29 9.52 -14.91
CA GLY A 326 10.17 10.53 -14.34
C GLY A 326 9.85 10.81 -12.86
N MET A 327 10.89 10.93 -12.05
CA MET A 327 10.76 11.42 -10.68
C MET A 327 10.46 12.93 -10.68
N PRO A 328 9.52 13.43 -9.85
CA PRO A 328 9.34 14.88 -9.69
C PRO A 328 10.64 15.58 -9.29
N ALA A 329 10.86 16.80 -9.77
CA ALA A 329 12.13 17.51 -9.61
C ALA A 329 12.59 17.70 -8.14
N ASN A 330 11.64 17.84 -7.20
CA ASN A 330 11.92 18.04 -5.77
C ASN A 330 11.70 16.76 -4.96
N SER A 331 12.06 15.62 -5.52
CA SER A 331 11.86 14.32 -4.88
C SER A 331 13.11 13.44 -4.95
N HIS A 332 13.22 12.51 -4.02
CA HIS A 332 14.29 11.52 -3.97
C HIS A 332 13.69 10.11 -3.76
N GLY A 333 14.09 9.18 -4.60
CA GLY A 333 13.63 7.79 -4.56
C GLY A 333 14.54 6.93 -3.68
N TYR A 334 13.96 6.19 -2.75
CA TYR A 334 14.68 5.23 -1.89
C TYR A 334 14.15 3.82 -2.13
N ASP A 335 15.01 2.94 -2.62
CA ASP A 335 14.73 1.50 -2.72
C ASP A 335 15.02 0.82 -1.38
N MET A 336 13.94 0.52 -0.66
CA MET A 336 13.95 0.05 0.72
C MET A 336 13.69 -1.46 0.83
N ARG A 337 13.82 -2.20 -0.27
CA ARG A 337 13.87 -3.68 -0.25
C ARG A 337 15.18 -4.15 0.38
N SER A 338 15.23 -5.38 0.90
CA SER A 338 16.47 -6.02 1.41
C SER A 338 17.59 -6.07 0.39
N VAL A 339 17.25 -6.20 -0.89
CA VAL A 339 18.19 -6.16 -2.03
C VAL A 339 18.38 -4.74 -2.60
N GLY A 340 17.69 -3.75 -2.04
CA GLY A 340 17.70 -2.36 -2.47
C GLY A 340 18.98 -1.66 -2.02
N ALA A 341 19.61 -0.92 -2.94
CA ALA A 341 20.88 -0.26 -2.68
C ALA A 341 20.84 0.73 -1.50
N HIS A 342 19.69 1.37 -1.27
CA HIS A 342 19.55 2.37 -0.20
C HIS A 342 19.46 1.71 1.18
N LEU A 343 18.64 0.66 1.33
CA LEU A 343 18.57 -0.08 2.59
C LEU A 343 19.92 -0.71 2.93
N ILE A 344 20.56 -1.38 1.98
CA ILE A 344 21.91 -1.95 2.16
C ILE A 344 22.92 -0.87 2.57
N GLY A 345 22.83 0.31 1.96
CA GLY A 345 23.66 1.46 2.32
C GLY A 345 23.48 1.89 3.78
N PHE A 346 22.24 2.00 4.25
CA PHE A 346 21.93 2.34 5.64
C PHE A 346 22.40 1.26 6.62
N GLU A 347 22.21 -0.01 6.29
CA GLU A 347 22.63 -1.15 7.11
C GLU A 347 24.15 -1.19 7.26
N ASN A 348 24.87 -1.06 6.15
CA ASN A 348 26.34 -1.04 6.15
C ASN A 348 26.90 0.16 6.94
N ALA A 349 26.33 1.36 6.73
CA ALA A 349 26.74 2.55 7.48
C ALA A 349 26.50 2.37 8.99
N THR A 350 25.35 1.82 9.37
CA THR A 350 25.03 1.54 10.78
C THR A 350 25.97 0.50 11.37
N ALA A 351 26.28 -0.57 10.63
CA ALA A 351 27.19 -1.62 11.07
C ALA A 351 28.62 -1.10 11.29
N LEU A 352 29.11 -0.24 10.38
CA LEU A 352 30.43 0.40 10.52
C LEU A 352 30.52 1.26 11.78
N LEU A 353 29.49 2.07 12.06
CA LEU A 353 29.45 2.88 13.29
C LEU A 353 29.42 2.01 14.55
N ARG A 354 28.77 0.85 14.50
CA ARG A 354 28.77 -0.10 15.62
C ARG A 354 30.14 -0.74 15.84
N LEU A 355 30.86 -1.09 14.77
CA LEU A 355 32.21 -1.66 14.85
C LEU A 355 33.24 -0.65 15.38
N ASN A 356 33.07 0.62 15.06
CA ASN A 356 33.97 1.70 15.48
C ASN A 356 33.60 2.31 16.83
N ALA A 357 32.58 1.77 17.52
CA ALA A 357 32.21 2.27 18.83
C ALA A 357 33.23 1.80 19.89
N HIS A 358 33.78 2.76 20.61
CA HIS A 358 34.71 2.56 21.71
C HIS A 358 34.04 2.74 23.07
#